data_AF-A0A4Z0F725-F1
#
_entry.id   AF-A0A4Z0F725-F1
#
_cell.length_a   1.000
_cell.length_b   1.000
_cell.length_c   1.000
_cell.angle_alpha   90.00
_cell.angle_beta   90.00
_cell.angle_gamma   90.00
#
_symmetry.space_group_name_H-M   'P 1'
#
loop_
_entity.id
_entity.type
_entity.pdbx_description
1 polymer ?
#
loop_
_entity_poly.entity_id
_entity_poly.type
_entity_poly.pdbx_seq_one_letter_code
_entity_poly.pdbx_strand_id
1 'polypeptide(L)'
;MSKTYDVLPGIEIPPVQRTGRRGSKYPFATMPVGSMFFIPAEEVPKSFSSQRNAAQRRLGYKFVSRMVTLDGREGVGCWRIE
;
A
#
# COMPACT_ATOMS: atom_id res chain seq x y z
N MET A 1 -23.29 -20.63 3.21
CA MET A 1 -24.11 -20.38 1.99
C MET A 1 -23.32 -19.45 1.08
N SER A 2 -22.91 -19.91 -0.10
CA SER A 2 -22.24 -19.05 -1.08
C SER A 2 -23.30 -18.21 -1.79
N LYS A 3 -23.12 -16.89 -1.84
CA LYS A 3 -23.96 -16.00 -2.65
C LYS A 3 -23.41 -16.00 -4.07
N THR A 4 -24.21 -16.46 -5.03
CA THR A 4 -23.93 -16.34 -6.45
C THR A 4 -24.62 -15.08 -6.98
N TYR A 5 -23.98 -14.40 -7.93
CA TYR A 5 -24.51 -13.17 -8.57
C TYR A 5 -24.71 -13.42 -10.07
N ASP A 6 -25.75 -12.82 -10.64
CA ASP A 6 -26.05 -12.91 -12.08
C ASP A 6 -25.14 -11.98 -12.89
N VAL A 7 -24.71 -12.43 -14.07
CA VAL A 7 -23.87 -11.67 -15.00
C VAL A 7 -24.74 -11.04 -16.09
N LEU A 8 -24.74 -9.70 -16.19
CA LEU A 8 -25.53 -8.94 -17.16
C LEU A 8 -24.64 -8.43 -18.32
N PRO A 9 -24.76 -8.98 -19.54
CA PRO A 9 -24.01 -8.49 -20.70
C PRO A 9 -24.64 -7.21 -21.30
N GLY A 10 -23.84 -6.42 -22.02
CA GLY A 10 -24.34 -5.30 -22.86
C GLY A 10 -24.53 -3.96 -22.16
N ILE A 11 -24.14 -3.82 -20.88
CA ILE A 11 -24.15 -2.54 -20.17
C ILE A 11 -22.89 -1.74 -20.54
N GLU A 12 -23.06 -0.50 -20.97
CA GLU A 12 -21.96 0.39 -21.34
C GLU A 12 -21.07 0.72 -20.12
N ILE A 13 -19.75 0.59 -20.27
CA ILE A 13 -18.80 0.83 -19.19
C ILE A 13 -18.66 2.34 -18.99
N PRO A 14 -18.96 2.89 -17.80
CA PRO A 14 -18.79 4.32 -17.56
C PRO A 14 -17.33 4.73 -17.73
N PRO A 15 -17.06 5.95 -18.24
CA PRO A 15 -15.70 6.42 -18.48
C PRO A 15 -14.91 6.47 -17.17
N VAL A 16 -13.66 5.98 -17.21
CA VAL A 16 -12.78 5.94 -16.04
C VAL A 16 -12.41 7.36 -15.63
N GLN A 17 -12.98 7.84 -14.52
CA GLN A 17 -12.55 9.07 -13.89
C GLN A 17 -11.20 8.84 -13.19
N ARG A 18 -10.09 9.12 -13.89
CA ARG A 18 -8.77 9.25 -13.25
C ARG A 18 -8.73 10.57 -12.51
N THR A 19 -9.38 10.65 -11.35
CA THR A 19 -9.09 11.72 -10.39
C THR A 19 -7.58 11.70 -10.12
N GLY A 20 -6.94 12.86 -10.30
CA GLY A 20 -5.49 12.98 -10.44
C GLY A 20 -4.72 12.22 -9.35
N ARG A 21 -3.52 11.72 -9.71
CA ARG A 21 -2.60 10.97 -8.83
C ARG A 21 -2.42 11.69 -7.49
N ARG A 22 -3.27 11.40 -6.51
CA ARG A 22 -2.95 11.71 -5.12
C ARG A 22 -1.74 10.85 -4.80
N GLY A 23 -0.64 11.49 -4.43
CA GLY A 23 0.57 10.79 -3.98
C GLY A 23 0.22 9.76 -2.91
N SER A 24 1.05 8.73 -2.74
CA SER A 24 0.83 7.81 -1.64
C SER A 24 0.85 8.57 -0.31
N LYS A 25 0.01 8.16 0.65
CA LYS A 25 0.09 8.65 2.05
C LYS A 25 1.49 8.40 2.63
N TYR A 26 2.19 7.36 2.16
CA TYR A 26 3.48 6.92 2.69
C TYR A 26 4.66 7.53 1.92
N PRO A 27 5.83 7.69 2.58
CA PRO A 27 7.00 8.34 2.01
C PRO A 27 7.76 7.46 0.99
N PHE A 28 7.10 6.57 0.25
CA PHE A 28 7.78 5.64 -0.66
C PHE A 28 8.66 6.34 -1.70
N ALA A 29 8.25 7.51 -2.20
CA ALA A 29 8.98 8.23 -3.25
C ALA A 29 10.23 8.96 -2.72
N THR A 30 10.17 9.46 -1.50
CA THR A 30 11.19 10.32 -0.89
C THR A 30 12.06 9.60 0.14
N MET A 31 11.72 8.37 0.51
CA MET A 31 12.48 7.58 1.48
C MET A 31 13.87 7.19 0.92
N PRO A 32 14.98 7.55 1.60
CA PRO A 32 16.32 7.11 1.24
C PRO A 32 16.51 5.60 1.44
N VAL A 33 17.47 5.01 0.74
CA VAL A 33 17.87 3.61 0.95
C VAL A 33 18.46 3.44 2.35
N GLY A 34 18.11 2.35 3.03
CA GLY A 34 18.51 2.06 4.41
C GLY A 34 17.62 2.72 5.47
N SER A 35 16.80 3.71 5.10
CA SER A 35 15.85 4.34 6.02
C SER A 35 14.60 3.47 6.24
N MET A 36 13.97 3.69 7.40
CA MET A 36 12.72 3.07 7.82
C MET A 36 11.68 4.14 8.15
N PHE A 37 10.43 3.92 7.76
CA PHE A 37 9.28 4.57 8.43
C PHE A 37 8.46 3.55 9.20
N PHE A 38 7.82 4.01 10.27
CA PHE A 38 7.02 3.19 11.18
C PHE A 38 5.54 3.54 11.08
N ILE A 39 4.67 2.52 11.13
CA ILE A 39 3.23 2.66 11.25
C ILE A 39 2.79 1.93 12.51
N PRO A 40 2.18 2.60 13.50
CA PRO A 40 1.59 1.95 14.67
C PRO A 40 0.56 0.88 14.29
N ALA A 41 0.50 -0.23 15.02
CA ALA A 41 -0.35 -1.38 14.66
C ALA A 41 -1.83 -1.01 14.46
N GLU A 42 -2.35 -0.06 15.24
CA GLU A 42 -3.71 0.48 15.17
C GLU A 42 -3.99 1.27 13.87
N GLU A 43 -2.96 1.75 13.19
CA GLU A 43 -3.06 2.52 11.95
C GLU A 43 -2.71 1.71 10.69
N VAL A 44 -2.21 0.47 10.84
CA VAL A 44 -1.81 -0.35 9.69
C VAL A 44 -3.06 -0.83 8.93
N PRO A 45 -3.28 -0.36 7.69
CA PRO A 45 -4.38 -0.89 6.90
C PRO A 45 -4.07 -2.33 6.47
N LYS A 46 -5.09 -3.19 6.40
CA LYS A 46 -4.96 -4.57 5.87
C LYS A 46 -4.33 -4.62 4.47
N SER A 47 -4.47 -3.55 3.69
CA SER A 47 -3.94 -3.41 2.34
C SER A 47 -2.51 -2.83 2.27
N PHE A 48 -1.83 -2.61 3.39
CA PHE A 48 -0.51 -1.98 3.41
C PHE A 48 0.51 -2.73 2.53
N SER A 49 0.55 -4.06 2.63
CA SER A 49 1.43 -4.91 1.82
C SER A 49 1.20 -4.70 0.32
N SER A 50 -0.07 -4.64 -0.10
CA SER A 50 -0.46 -4.34 -1.48
C SER A 50 -0.03 -2.94 -1.92
N GLN A 51 -0.19 -1.94 -1.05
CA GLN A 51 0.21 -0.56 -1.33
C GLN A 51 1.75 -0.43 -1.49
N ARG A 52 2.52 -1.07 -0.59
CA ARG A 52 3.98 -1.17 -0.69
C ARG A 52 4.40 -1.82 -2.00
N ASN A 53 3.78 -2.95 -2.38
CA ASN A 53 4.08 -3.65 -3.63
C ASN A 53 3.73 -2.82 -4.87
N ALA A 54 2.61 -2.09 -4.84
CA ALA A 54 2.24 -1.18 -5.92
C ALA A 54 3.24 -0.02 -6.06
N ALA A 55 3.71 0.53 -4.94
CA ALA A 55 4.73 1.57 -4.93
C ALA A 55 6.07 1.07 -5.46
N GLN A 56 6.52 -0.12 -5.04
CA GLN A 56 7.72 -0.80 -5.55
C GLN A 56 7.70 -0.91 -7.08
N ARG A 57 6.61 -1.42 -7.66
CA ARG A 57 6.47 -1.54 -9.12
C ARG A 57 6.45 -0.19 -9.83
N ARG A 58 5.77 0.81 -9.25
CA ARG A 58 5.62 2.13 -9.85
C ARG A 58 6.90 2.96 -9.83
N LEU A 59 7.70 2.81 -8.78
CA LEU A 59 8.90 3.63 -8.54
C LEU A 59 10.21 2.93 -8.90
N GLY A 60 10.19 1.60 -9.09
CA GLY A 60 11.41 0.83 -9.33
C GLY A 60 12.27 0.64 -8.07
N TYR A 61 11.72 0.84 -6.88
CA TYR A 61 12.42 0.69 -5.60
C TYR A 61 12.10 -0.65 -4.95
N LYS A 62 12.94 -1.11 -4.02
CA LYS A 62 12.65 -2.31 -3.21
C LYS A 62 12.36 -1.95 -1.77
N PHE A 63 11.27 -2.50 -1.24
CA PHE A 63 10.88 -2.32 0.15
C PHE A 63 10.69 -3.64 0.88
N VAL A 64 11.03 -3.65 2.16
CA VAL A 64 10.75 -4.75 3.09
C VAL A 64 9.93 -4.20 4.24
N SER A 65 8.96 -4.96 4.73
CA SER A 65 8.21 -4.59 5.94
C SER A 65 8.13 -5.74 6.93
N ARG A 66 8.23 -5.42 8.22
CA ARG A 66 8.22 -6.37 9.35
C ARG A 66 7.46 -5.76 10.53
N MET A 67 6.89 -6.62 11.37
CA MET A 67 6.40 -6.19 12.68
C MET A 67 7.61 -5.88 13.57
N VAL A 68 7.59 -4.73 14.23
CA VAL A 68 8.61 -4.27 15.16
C VAL A 68 7.99 -3.53 16.33
N THR A 69 8.73 -3.47 17.43
CA THR A 69 8.43 -2.58 18.56
C THR A 69 9.38 -1.39 18.50
N LEU A 70 8.83 -0.18 18.39
CA LEU A 70 9.58 1.08 18.39
C LEU A 70 9.05 1.96 19.51
N ASP A 71 9.93 2.40 20.41
CA ASP A 71 9.59 3.25 21.57
C ASP A 71 8.41 2.71 22.41
N GLY A 72 8.38 1.38 22.60
CA GLY A 72 7.34 0.71 23.38
C GLY A 72 6.01 0.50 22.63
N ARG A 73 5.92 0.83 21.34
CA ARG A 73 4.73 0.61 20.50
C ARG A 73 4.98 -0.45 19.44
N GLU A 74 4.06 -1.40 19.31
CA GLU A 74 4.09 -2.37 18.21
C GLU A 74 3.54 -1.77 16.92
N GLY A 75 4.11 -2.18 15.79
CA GLY A 75 3.66 -1.72 14.49
C GLY A 75 4.46 -2.30 13.34
N VAL A 76 4.23 -1.77 12.15
CA VAL A 76 4.95 -2.17 10.94
C VAL A 76 6.05 -1.16 10.66
N GLY A 77 7.30 -1.64 10.68
CA GLY A 77 8.43 -0.96 10.08
C GLY A 77 8.46 -1.27 8.58
N CYS A 78 8.70 -0.27 7.74
CA CYS A 78 8.92 -0.42 6.32
C CYS A 78 10.23 0.24 5.91
N TRP A 79 11.18 -0.56 5.43
CA TRP A 79 12.50 -0.14 4.97
C TRP A 79 12.54 -0.06 3.45
N ARG A 80 13.31 0.89 2.92
CA ARG A 80 13.79 0.83 1.55
C ARG A 80 15.15 0.15 1.53
N ILE A 81 15.29 -0.89 0.73
CA ILE A 81 16.53 -1.67 0.59
C ILE A 81 17.26 -1.40 -0.73
N GLU A 82 16.58 -0.80 -1.72
CA GLU A 82 17.11 -0.41 -3.04
C GLU A 82 16.27 0.75 -3.62
#